data_AF-A0A7X6NT11-F1
#
_entry.id   AF-A0A7X6NT11-F1
#
_cell.length_a   1.000
_cell.length_b   1.000
_cell.length_c   1.000
_cell.angle_alpha   90.00
_cell.angle_beta   90.00
_cell.angle_gamma   90.00
#
_symmetry.space_group_name_H-M   'P 1'
#
loop_
_entity.id
_entity.type
_entity.pdbx_description
1 polymer ?
#
loop_
_entity_poly.entity_id
_entity_poly.type
_entity_poly.pdbx_seq_one_letter_code
_entity_poly.pdbx_strand_id
1 'polypeptide(L)'
;MAKRQRSYLFEMPYQVGAPILTDQASGIDRVLLRSKPEQPISTTTLFDTTDERLSLAGVVLAHRVAERQGEWLLRAPDWQPWLPQEYAEPLDSGDELPGEIATLLASFRRRAELGPVASVVVERACYVLLDRDGTELGEVCDDRVTTRRGGLVVARHRDVTFTPGGAMSALQRNVVIERLNEAGAIKVASFGEPIDRLTSLTHPVMPLALSEPDHVSAEDYLTWLFTDRLHALLRSDLRVRKHEVPDT
;
A
#
# COMPACT_ATOMS: atom_id res chain seq x y z
N MET A 1 15.81 12.02 27.52
CA MET A 1 15.78 11.15 26.34
C MET A 1 14.46 10.38 26.35
N ALA A 2 13.56 10.62 25.38
CA ALA A 2 12.30 9.88 25.31
C ALA A 2 12.60 8.42 24.98
N LYS A 3 12.14 7.50 25.84
CA LYS A 3 12.32 6.06 25.67
C LYS A 3 11.53 5.65 24.43
N ARG A 4 12.22 5.22 23.36
CA ARG A 4 11.57 4.80 22.10
C ARG A 4 10.60 3.66 22.42
N GLN A 5 9.30 3.92 22.31
CA GLN A 5 8.26 2.96 22.61
C GLN A 5 8.32 1.86 21.54
N ARG A 6 8.46 0.61 21.96
CA ARG A 6 8.64 -0.53 21.05
C ARG A 6 7.28 -1.11 20.71
N SER A 7 6.82 -0.93 19.48
CA SER A 7 5.61 -1.58 18.98
C SER A 7 5.89 -2.97 18.42
N TYR A 8 4.86 -3.80 18.41
CA TYR A 8 4.83 -5.14 17.84
C TYR A 8 3.78 -5.17 16.74
N LEU A 9 4.14 -5.68 15.58
CA LEU A 9 3.30 -5.65 14.38
C LEU A 9 2.91 -7.08 14.02
N PHE A 10 1.64 -7.28 13.67
CA PHE A 10 1.11 -8.59 13.33
C PHE A 10 0.16 -8.51 12.14
N GLU A 11 0.30 -9.43 11.19
CA GLU A 11 -0.72 -9.65 10.17
C GLU A 11 -1.70 -10.72 10.65
N MET A 12 -2.99 -10.53 10.40
CA MET A 12 -4.06 -11.41 10.84
C MET A 12 -5.06 -11.69 9.71
N PRO A 13 -5.65 -12.90 9.66
CA PRO A 13 -6.76 -13.18 8.75
C PRO A 13 -7.98 -12.32 9.09
N TYR A 14 -8.69 -11.84 8.07
CA TYR A 14 -9.81 -10.91 8.25
C TYR A 14 -10.99 -11.49 9.03
N GLN A 15 -11.26 -12.79 8.90
CA GLN A 15 -12.45 -13.44 9.44
C GLN A 15 -12.33 -13.82 10.92
N VAL A 16 -11.13 -13.76 11.50
CA VAL A 16 -10.92 -14.14 12.91
C VAL A 16 -11.44 -13.03 13.81
N GLY A 17 -12.19 -13.40 14.85
CA GLY A 17 -12.66 -12.47 15.87
C GLY A 17 -11.52 -11.80 16.64
N ALA A 18 -11.84 -10.75 17.41
CA ALA A 18 -10.85 -10.16 18.31
C ALA A 18 -10.50 -11.16 19.42
N PRO A 19 -9.21 -11.40 19.72
CA PRO A 19 -8.83 -12.26 20.84
C PRO A 19 -9.25 -11.64 22.17
N ILE A 20 -9.46 -12.50 23.17
CA ILE A 20 -9.65 -12.05 24.55
C ILE A 20 -8.27 -11.68 25.10
N LEU A 21 -8.07 -10.39 25.39
CA LEU A 21 -6.82 -9.87 25.92
C LEU A 21 -6.85 -9.61 27.44
N THR A 22 -8.02 -9.70 28.07
CA THR A 22 -8.13 -9.67 29.53
C THR A 22 -7.56 -10.95 30.12
N ASP A 23 -6.75 -10.81 31.17
CA ASP A 23 -6.19 -11.91 31.91
C ASP A 23 -5.89 -11.48 33.35
N GLN A 24 -6.72 -11.95 34.29
CA GLN A 24 -6.60 -11.60 35.71
C GLN A 24 -5.28 -12.08 36.32
N ALA A 25 -4.73 -13.20 35.84
CA ALA A 25 -3.49 -13.77 36.37
C ALA A 25 -2.27 -12.89 36.08
N SER A 26 -2.20 -12.27 34.89
CA SER A 26 -1.17 -11.29 34.55
C SER A 26 -1.53 -9.85 34.93
N GLY A 27 -2.77 -9.59 35.34
CA GLY A 27 -3.24 -8.27 35.78
C GLY A 27 -3.69 -7.35 34.65
N ILE A 28 -4.05 -7.90 33.48
CA ILE A 28 -4.76 -7.15 32.43
C ILE A 28 -6.26 -7.30 32.72
N ASP A 29 -6.84 -6.31 33.39
CA ASP A 29 -8.20 -6.39 33.93
C ASP A 29 -9.26 -6.05 32.88
N ARG A 30 -9.01 -5.01 32.08
CA ARG A 30 -10.00 -4.47 31.15
C ARG A 30 -9.39 -4.14 29.79
N VAL A 31 -10.23 -4.25 28.76
CA VAL A 31 -9.96 -3.77 27.41
C VAL A 31 -11.08 -2.80 27.05
N LEU A 32 -10.74 -1.56 26.76
CA LEU A 32 -11.71 -0.52 26.38
C LEU A 32 -11.47 -0.06 24.96
N LEU A 33 -12.55 0.10 24.19
CA LEU A 33 -12.49 0.72 22.88
C LEU A 33 -12.21 2.22 23.06
N ARG A 34 -11.04 2.68 22.59
CA ARG A 34 -10.62 4.08 22.63
C ARG A 34 -11.09 4.84 21.39
N SER A 35 -10.97 4.22 20.21
CA SER A 35 -11.34 4.83 18.94
C SER A 35 -12.08 3.84 18.05
N LYS A 36 -13.21 4.28 17.49
CA LYS A 36 -14.02 3.52 16.54
C LYS A 36 -13.59 3.82 15.10
N PRO A 37 -13.71 2.85 14.18
CA PRO A 37 -13.49 3.08 12.75
C PRO A 37 -14.71 3.78 12.14
N GLU A 38 -14.93 5.06 12.47
CA GLU A 38 -16.04 5.84 11.91
C GLU A 38 -15.75 6.30 10.48
N GLN A 39 -14.47 6.53 10.17
CA GLN A 39 -13.97 6.86 8.84
C GLN A 39 -12.67 6.09 8.58
N PRO A 40 -12.34 5.79 7.31
CA PRO A 40 -11.04 5.26 6.96
C PRO A 40 -9.92 6.20 7.41
N ILE A 41 -8.87 5.65 8.02
CA ILE A 41 -7.67 6.41 8.36
C ILE A 41 -6.81 6.67 7.12
N SER A 42 -6.93 5.80 6.11
CA SER A 42 -6.37 6.02 4.78
C SER A 42 -7.18 5.35 3.69
N THR A 43 -7.14 5.95 2.50
CA THR A 43 -7.63 5.37 1.25
C THR A 43 -6.59 5.63 0.17
N THR A 44 -6.08 4.58 -0.45
CA THR A 44 -5.19 4.66 -1.61
C THR A 44 -5.92 4.15 -2.83
N THR A 45 -6.02 4.97 -3.87
CA THR A 45 -6.73 4.66 -5.12
C THR A 45 -5.73 4.64 -6.25
N LEU A 46 -5.63 3.52 -6.97
CA LEU A 46 -4.79 3.38 -8.15
C LEU A 46 -5.52 3.97 -9.37
N PHE A 47 -4.80 4.79 -10.13
CA PHE A 47 -5.27 5.42 -11.35
C PHE A 47 -4.57 4.83 -12.57
N ASP A 48 -5.35 4.47 -13.57
CA ASP A 48 -4.85 3.98 -14.85
C ASP A 48 -5.88 4.23 -15.95
N THR A 49 -5.50 3.94 -17.18
CA THR A 49 -6.40 3.71 -18.31
C THR A 49 -7.25 2.47 -18.09
N THR A 50 -8.40 2.40 -18.75
CA THR A 50 -9.31 1.23 -18.68
C THR A 50 -8.64 -0.09 -19.08
N ASP A 51 -7.63 -0.03 -19.95
CA ASP A 51 -6.79 -1.17 -20.38
C ASP A 51 -5.44 -1.26 -19.63
N GLU A 52 -5.32 -0.56 -18.49
CA GLU A 52 -4.22 -0.67 -17.51
C GLU A 52 -2.81 -0.46 -18.08
N ARG A 53 -2.65 0.49 -19.01
CA ARG A 53 -1.38 0.79 -19.69
C ARG A 53 -0.25 1.26 -18.78
N LEU A 54 -0.52 2.05 -17.74
CA LEU A 54 0.53 2.48 -16.81
C LEU A 54 1.10 1.27 -16.07
N SER A 55 0.19 0.47 -15.53
CA SER A 55 0.46 -0.77 -14.83
C SER A 55 1.27 -1.76 -15.66
N LEU A 56 0.86 -1.97 -16.92
CA LEU A 56 1.59 -2.82 -17.87
C LEU A 56 3.02 -2.31 -18.12
N ALA A 57 3.23 -1.00 -18.07
CA ALA A 57 4.55 -0.39 -18.22
C ALA A 57 5.35 -0.34 -16.90
N GLY A 58 4.86 -0.90 -15.79
CA GLY A 58 5.50 -0.81 -14.48
C GLY A 58 5.44 0.58 -13.84
N VAL A 59 4.52 1.43 -14.30
CA VAL A 59 4.28 2.76 -13.74
C VAL A 59 3.08 2.71 -12.81
N VAL A 60 3.27 3.11 -11.56
CA VAL A 60 2.22 3.19 -10.55
C VAL A 60 1.83 4.65 -10.38
N LEU A 61 0.58 4.99 -10.66
CA LEU A 61 -0.01 6.28 -10.31
C LEU A 61 -1.13 6.07 -9.31
N ALA A 62 -1.06 6.70 -8.15
CA ALA A 62 -2.07 6.57 -7.12
C ALA A 62 -2.39 7.92 -6.48
N HIS A 63 -3.62 8.01 -6.01
CA HIS A 63 -4.11 9.07 -5.14
C HIS A 63 -4.26 8.48 -3.74
N ARG A 64 -3.58 9.05 -2.75
CA ARG A 64 -3.64 8.62 -1.35
C ARG A 64 -4.22 9.73 -0.49
N VAL A 65 -5.29 9.42 0.23
CA VAL A 65 -5.86 10.29 1.27
C VAL A 65 -5.61 9.63 2.62
N ALA A 66 -4.92 10.32 3.52
CA ALA A 66 -4.70 9.88 4.90
C ALA A 66 -4.87 11.08 5.84
N GLU A 67 -5.58 10.90 6.95
CA GLU A 67 -5.76 11.95 7.98
C GLU A 67 -6.23 13.32 7.41
N ARG A 68 -7.09 13.27 6.37
CA ARG A 68 -7.62 14.44 5.63
C ARG A 68 -6.59 15.21 4.78
N GLN A 69 -5.40 14.65 4.58
CA GLN A 69 -4.40 15.12 3.64
C GLN A 69 -4.38 14.18 2.44
N GLY A 70 -4.45 14.76 1.25
CA GLY A 70 -4.37 14.05 -0.01
C GLY A 70 -3.00 14.22 -0.65
N GLU A 71 -2.49 13.19 -1.31
CA GLU A 71 -1.29 13.25 -2.14
C GLU A 71 -1.44 12.41 -3.42
N TRP A 72 -0.87 12.90 -4.51
CA TRP A 72 -0.50 12.08 -5.66
C TRP A 72 0.78 11.33 -5.34
N LEU A 73 0.81 10.04 -5.66
CA LEU A 73 1.98 9.17 -5.59
C LEU A 73 2.26 8.62 -6.99
N LEU A 74 3.51 8.73 -7.43
CA LEU A 74 4.00 8.13 -8.66
C LEU A 74 5.23 7.27 -8.34
N ARG A 75 5.26 6.02 -8.82
CA ARG A 75 6.45 5.17 -8.82
C ARG A 75 6.73 4.66 -10.23
N ALA A 76 7.95 4.87 -10.70
CA ALA A 76 8.38 4.45 -12.05
C ALA A 76 9.89 4.15 -12.07
N PRO A 77 10.39 3.22 -11.22
CA PRO A 77 11.82 2.98 -11.05
C PRO A 77 12.55 2.70 -12.37
N ASP A 78 11.91 1.96 -13.29
CA ASP A 78 12.53 1.51 -14.53
C ASP A 78 12.53 2.56 -15.66
N TRP A 79 11.95 3.72 -15.39
CA TRP A 79 11.84 4.84 -16.34
C TRP A 79 12.74 6.02 -15.96
N GLN A 80 13.63 5.84 -14.98
CA GLN A 80 14.68 6.80 -14.70
C GLN A 80 15.63 6.99 -15.91
N PRO A 81 16.18 8.20 -16.12
CA PRO A 81 15.97 9.41 -15.32
C PRO A 81 14.73 10.23 -15.75
N TRP A 82 13.98 9.81 -16.77
CA TRP A 82 12.88 10.60 -17.34
C TRP A 82 11.68 10.72 -16.40
N LEU A 83 11.35 9.63 -15.70
CA LEU A 83 10.43 9.63 -14.57
C LEU A 83 11.19 9.43 -13.25
N PRO A 84 10.68 9.99 -12.14
CA PRO A 84 11.26 9.75 -10.82
C PRO A 84 11.03 8.30 -10.41
N GLN A 85 11.98 7.74 -9.64
CA GLN A 85 11.78 6.43 -9.01
C GLN A 85 10.56 6.46 -8.10
N GLU A 86 10.43 7.51 -7.31
CA GLU A 86 9.28 7.79 -6.47
C GLU A 86 9.06 9.31 -6.39
N TYR A 87 7.80 9.71 -6.42
CA TYR A 87 7.35 11.09 -6.34
C TYR A 87 6.06 11.17 -5.55
N ALA A 88 5.98 12.14 -4.64
CA ALA A 88 4.78 12.45 -3.89
C ALA A 88 4.53 13.96 -3.92
N GLU A 89 3.29 14.36 -4.22
CA GLU A 89 2.87 15.76 -4.20
C GLU A 89 1.52 15.89 -3.51
N PRO A 90 1.36 16.81 -2.54
CA PRO A 90 0.07 17.08 -1.93
C PRO A 90 -0.97 17.47 -2.96
N LEU A 91 -2.22 17.04 -2.78
CA LEU A 91 -3.33 17.59 -3.54
C LEU A 91 -3.51 19.04 -3.15
N ASP A 92 -3.28 19.95 -4.09
CA ASP A 92 -3.71 21.32 -3.95
C ASP A 92 -5.23 21.43 -4.25
N SER A 93 -5.73 22.66 -4.38
CA SER A 93 -7.17 22.94 -4.47
C SER A 93 -7.88 22.28 -5.66
N GLY A 94 -7.15 21.70 -6.62
CA GLY A 94 -7.70 21.18 -7.87
C GLY A 94 -7.85 19.67 -7.98
N ASP A 95 -7.29 18.86 -7.07
CA ASP A 95 -7.14 17.40 -7.23
C ASP A 95 -6.52 16.98 -8.59
N GLU A 96 -5.95 17.91 -9.34
CA GLU A 96 -5.42 17.68 -10.69
C GLU A 96 -4.00 17.12 -10.61
N LEU A 97 -3.67 16.24 -11.55
CA LEU A 97 -2.31 15.73 -11.67
C LEU A 97 -1.37 16.87 -12.12
N PRO A 98 -0.22 17.04 -11.47
CA PRO A 98 0.75 18.08 -11.83
C PRO A 98 1.10 18.04 -13.32
N GLY A 99 1.08 19.20 -13.98
CA GLY A 99 1.16 19.30 -15.44
C GLY A 99 2.41 18.65 -16.05
N GLU A 100 3.57 18.72 -15.38
CA GLU A 100 4.79 18.05 -15.83
C GLU A 100 4.63 16.53 -15.82
N ILE A 101 4.13 15.96 -14.72
CA ILE A 101 3.88 14.52 -14.58
C ILE A 101 2.82 14.08 -15.58
N ALA A 102 1.73 14.83 -15.73
CA ALA A 102 0.68 14.54 -16.70
C ALA A 102 1.23 14.52 -18.15
N THR A 103 2.18 15.40 -18.47
CA THR A 103 2.85 15.45 -19.78
C THR A 103 3.71 14.22 -20.02
N LEU A 104 4.45 13.74 -19.01
CA LEU A 104 5.28 12.54 -19.12
C LEU A 104 4.44 11.25 -19.17
N LEU A 105 3.36 11.18 -18.38
CA LEU A 105 2.46 10.03 -18.40
C LEU A 105 1.66 9.91 -19.71
N ALA A 106 1.56 10.98 -20.49
CA ALA A 106 0.93 10.97 -21.82
C ALA A 106 1.61 9.97 -22.78
N SER A 107 2.92 9.69 -22.64
CA SER A 107 3.63 8.65 -23.39
C SER A 107 2.97 7.28 -23.26
N PHE A 108 2.53 6.96 -22.05
CA PHE A 108 2.01 5.65 -21.68
C PHE A 108 0.52 5.53 -21.95
N ARG A 109 -0.28 6.48 -21.44
CA ARG A 109 -1.74 6.47 -21.62
C ARG A 109 -2.15 6.82 -23.05
N ARG A 110 -1.29 7.51 -23.80
CA ARG A 110 -1.57 8.07 -25.13
C ARG A 110 -2.76 9.04 -25.02
N ARG A 111 -3.87 8.74 -25.71
CA ARG A 111 -5.12 9.52 -25.65
C ARG A 111 -6.15 8.96 -24.67
N ALA A 112 -5.86 7.84 -24.01
CA ALA A 112 -6.81 7.27 -23.06
C ALA A 112 -6.87 8.12 -21.77
N GLU A 113 -8.06 8.19 -21.19
CA GLU A 113 -8.31 8.88 -19.93
C GLU A 113 -7.76 8.06 -18.76
N LEU A 114 -7.30 8.74 -17.71
CA LEU A 114 -6.94 8.12 -16.44
C LEU A 114 -8.16 8.14 -15.53
N GLY A 115 -8.43 7.01 -14.89
CA GLY A 115 -9.50 6.88 -13.92
C GLY A 115 -9.14 5.87 -12.83
N PRO A 116 -9.93 5.82 -11.75
CA PRO A 116 -9.70 4.88 -10.66
C PRO A 116 -9.96 3.44 -11.13
N VAL A 117 -8.98 2.54 -10.95
CA VAL A 117 -9.09 1.12 -11.35
C VAL A 117 -9.13 0.17 -10.15
N ALA A 118 -8.50 0.56 -9.04
CA ALA A 118 -8.47 -0.21 -7.79
C ALA A 118 -8.27 0.70 -6.58
N SER A 119 -8.60 0.21 -5.38
CA SER A 119 -8.43 0.97 -4.15
C SER A 119 -8.16 0.06 -2.94
N VAL A 120 -7.37 0.55 -1.99
CA VAL A 120 -7.24 -0.02 -0.65
C VAL A 120 -7.75 0.99 0.37
N VAL A 121 -8.63 0.51 1.24
CA VAL A 121 -9.21 1.28 2.34
C VAL A 121 -8.74 0.66 3.65
N VAL A 122 -8.26 1.51 4.56
CA VAL A 122 -7.79 1.10 5.89
C VAL A 122 -8.66 1.74 6.96
N GLU A 123 -9.32 0.90 7.76
CA GLU A 123 -10.20 1.32 8.87
C GLU A 123 -9.61 0.86 10.20
N ARG A 124 -9.38 1.78 11.13
CA ARG A 124 -8.69 1.50 12.40
C ARG A 124 -9.63 1.51 13.58
N ALA A 125 -9.58 0.46 14.41
CA ALA A 125 -10.12 0.46 15.76
C ALA A 125 -8.98 0.37 16.77
N CYS A 126 -8.93 1.26 17.77
CA CYS A 126 -7.90 1.21 18.82
C CYS A 126 -8.51 0.90 20.17
N TYR A 127 -7.83 0.02 20.92
CA TYR A 127 -8.24 -0.50 22.21
C TYR A 127 -7.14 -0.27 23.23
N VAL A 128 -7.52 0.12 24.44
CA VAL A 128 -6.62 0.30 25.57
C VAL A 128 -6.72 -0.86 26.52
N LEU A 129 -5.56 -1.35 26.95
CA LEU A 129 -5.42 -2.35 28.00
C LEU A 129 -5.23 -1.63 29.33
N LEU A 130 -6.05 -1.98 30.32
CA LEU A 130 -6.01 -1.40 31.66
C LEU A 130 -5.75 -2.48 32.72
N ASP A 131 -5.06 -2.09 33.78
CA ASP A 131 -5.04 -2.87 35.01
C ASP A 131 -6.32 -2.63 35.86
N ARG A 132 -6.35 -3.28 37.03
CA ARG A 132 -7.44 -3.20 37.99
C ARG A 132 -7.67 -1.77 38.51
N ASP A 133 -6.60 -1.00 38.68
CA ASP A 133 -6.65 0.37 39.19
C ASP A 133 -7.01 1.38 38.08
N GLY A 134 -7.04 0.93 36.81
CA GLY A 134 -7.32 1.75 35.65
C GLY A 134 -6.08 2.38 35.03
N THR A 135 -4.89 1.93 35.41
CA THR A 135 -3.64 2.35 34.78
C THR A 135 -3.56 1.82 33.36
N GLU A 136 -3.19 2.67 32.41
CA GLU A 136 -2.96 2.26 31.03
C GLU A 136 -1.71 1.40 30.90
N LEU A 137 -1.92 0.15 30.53
CA LEU A 137 -0.87 -0.82 30.25
C LEU A 137 -0.39 -0.71 28.81
N GLY A 138 -1.22 -0.30 27.86
CA GLY A 138 -0.84 -0.14 26.46
C GLY A 138 -2.03 -0.07 25.53
N GLU A 139 -1.76 -0.05 24.23
CA GLU A 139 -2.77 0.07 23.19
C GLU A 139 -2.60 -1.01 22.12
N VAL A 140 -3.73 -1.53 21.62
CA VAL A 140 -3.81 -2.41 20.45
C VAL A 140 -4.66 -1.71 19.41
N CYS A 141 -4.09 -1.39 18.26
CA CYS A 141 -4.83 -0.89 17.09
C CYS A 141 -4.97 -2.01 16.06
N ASP A 142 -6.19 -2.19 15.57
CA ASP A 142 -6.60 -3.20 14.60
C ASP A 142 -7.04 -2.51 13.32
N ASP A 143 -6.21 -2.61 12.29
CA ASP A 143 -6.45 -2.03 10.98
C ASP A 143 -7.08 -3.07 10.07
N ARG A 144 -8.35 -2.85 9.72
CA ARG A 144 -9.03 -3.63 8.69
C ARG A 144 -8.69 -3.06 7.34
N VAL A 145 -7.99 -3.86 6.54
CA VAL A 145 -7.54 -3.48 5.20
C VAL A 145 -8.42 -4.19 4.18
N THR A 146 -9.09 -3.41 3.33
CA THR A 146 -9.95 -3.93 2.26
C THR A 146 -9.46 -3.44 0.90
N THR A 147 -9.11 -4.38 0.02
CA THR A 147 -8.73 -4.12 -1.36
C THR A 147 -9.93 -4.33 -2.29
N ARG A 148 -10.18 -3.35 -3.17
CA ARG A 148 -11.23 -3.41 -4.19
C ARG A 148 -10.65 -3.19 -5.58
N ARG A 149 -11.19 -3.90 -6.58
CA ARG A 149 -10.90 -3.72 -8.01
C ARG A 149 -12.22 -3.83 -8.77
N GLY A 150 -12.50 -2.89 -9.67
CA GLY A 150 -13.78 -2.86 -10.41
C GLY A 150 -15.02 -2.89 -9.50
N GLY A 151 -14.94 -2.26 -8.32
CA GLY A 151 -16.01 -2.25 -7.32
C GLY A 151 -16.16 -3.52 -6.47
N LEU A 152 -15.48 -4.62 -6.83
CA LEU A 152 -15.51 -5.88 -6.10
C LEU A 152 -14.40 -5.93 -5.06
N VAL A 153 -14.68 -6.54 -3.90
CA VAL A 153 -13.66 -6.83 -2.90
C VAL A 153 -12.85 -8.04 -3.36
N VAL A 154 -11.55 -7.84 -3.56
CA VAL A 154 -10.64 -8.89 -4.07
C VAL A 154 -9.70 -9.43 -3.00
N ALA A 155 -9.45 -8.65 -1.94
CA ALA A 155 -8.66 -9.10 -0.79
C ALA A 155 -9.06 -8.37 0.49
N ARG A 156 -8.86 -9.03 1.62
CA ARG A 156 -9.02 -8.46 2.96
C ARG A 156 -8.02 -9.08 3.93
N HIS A 157 -7.48 -8.25 4.82
CA HIS A 157 -6.65 -8.69 5.93
C HIS A 157 -6.75 -7.71 7.10
N ARG A 158 -6.09 -8.03 8.20
CA ARG A 158 -5.97 -7.17 9.37
C ARG A 158 -4.50 -6.94 9.71
N ASP A 159 -4.14 -5.69 9.92
CA ASP A 159 -2.82 -5.28 10.42
C ASP A 159 -2.98 -4.81 11.87
N VAL A 160 -2.43 -5.58 12.81
CA VAL A 160 -2.56 -5.32 14.24
C VAL A 160 -1.27 -4.78 14.82
N THR A 161 -1.34 -3.58 15.38
CA THR A 161 -0.24 -2.92 16.09
C THR A 161 -0.48 -2.97 17.58
N PHE A 162 0.44 -3.57 18.32
CA PHE A 162 0.45 -3.55 19.78
C PHE A 162 1.58 -2.65 20.29
N THR A 163 1.22 -1.64 21.07
CA THR A 163 2.14 -0.66 21.66
C THR A 163 2.04 -0.73 23.19
N PRO A 164 2.97 -1.42 23.87
CA PRO A 164 3.06 -1.45 25.33
C PRO A 164 3.31 -0.06 25.91
N GLY A 165 2.57 0.28 26.95
CA GLY A 165 2.79 1.47 27.78
C GLY A 165 3.92 1.27 28.81
N GLY A 166 4.29 2.36 29.48
CA GLY A 166 5.39 2.36 30.46
C GLY A 166 5.11 1.50 31.70
N ALA A 167 3.84 1.34 32.07
CA ALA A 167 3.41 0.56 33.23
C ALA A 167 3.35 -0.96 32.97
N MET A 168 3.42 -1.40 31.71
CA MET A 168 3.26 -2.81 31.36
C MET A 168 4.51 -3.63 31.64
N SER A 169 4.32 -4.68 32.45
CA SER A 169 5.32 -5.68 32.77
C SER A 169 5.65 -6.59 31.56
N ALA A 170 6.78 -7.31 31.66
CA ALA A 170 7.15 -8.30 30.65
C ALA A 170 6.14 -9.46 30.55
N LEU A 171 5.57 -9.88 31.69
CA LEU A 171 4.56 -10.94 31.73
C LEU A 171 3.30 -10.54 30.96
N GLN A 172 2.73 -9.38 31.28
CA GLN A 172 1.55 -8.84 30.59
C GLN A 172 1.79 -8.71 29.09
N ARG A 173 2.96 -8.20 28.71
CA ARG A 173 3.35 -8.08 27.29
C ARG A 173 3.37 -9.44 26.59
N ASN A 174 3.95 -10.46 27.23
CA ASN A 174 4.03 -11.80 26.65
C ASN A 174 2.65 -12.42 26.49
N VAL A 175 1.75 -12.24 27.46
CA VAL A 175 0.35 -12.71 27.38
C VAL A 175 -0.36 -12.10 26.17
N VAL A 176 -0.24 -10.79 25.94
CA VAL A 176 -0.86 -10.14 24.77
C VAL A 176 -0.33 -10.72 23.45
N ILE A 177 0.99 -10.90 23.36
CA ILE A 177 1.63 -11.46 22.16
C ILE A 177 1.18 -12.91 21.92
N GLU A 178 1.11 -13.72 22.99
CA GLU A 178 0.65 -15.11 22.93
C GLU A 178 -0.81 -15.18 22.46
N ARG A 179 -1.71 -14.38 23.04
CA ARG A 179 -3.12 -14.33 22.63
C ARG A 179 -3.32 -13.91 21.18
N LEU A 180 -2.50 -12.98 20.68
CA LEU A 180 -2.51 -12.61 19.26
C LEU A 180 -2.07 -13.79 18.39
N ASN A 181 -0.96 -14.46 18.74
CA ASN A 181 -0.48 -15.62 18.00
C ASN A 181 -1.48 -16.79 18.02
N GLU A 182 -2.11 -17.07 19.17
CA GLU A 182 -3.17 -18.09 19.30
C GLU A 182 -4.39 -17.78 18.41
N ALA A 183 -4.68 -16.51 18.18
CA ALA A 183 -5.70 -16.06 17.23
C ALA A 183 -5.23 -16.09 15.76
N GLY A 184 -4.07 -16.69 15.47
CA GLY A 184 -3.52 -16.82 14.12
C GLY A 184 -2.79 -15.57 13.62
N ALA A 185 -2.39 -14.66 14.50
CA ALA A 185 -1.57 -13.52 14.13
C ALA A 185 -0.14 -13.95 13.83
N ILE A 186 0.44 -13.41 12.76
CA ILE A 186 1.82 -13.64 12.36
C ILE A 186 2.59 -12.35 12.61
N LYS A 187 3.59 -12.41 13.48
CA LYS A 187 4.42 -11.25 13.78
C LYS A 187 5.29 -10.87 12.57
N VAL A 188 5.29 -9.60 12.21
CA VAL A 188 6.06 -9.03 11.09
C VAL A 188 7.01 -7.92 11.55
N ALA A 189 8.01 -7.62 10.73
CA ALA A 189 8.97 -6.53 10.99
C ALA A 189 8.41 -5.16 10.60
N SER A 190 7.58 -5.12 9.54
CA SER A 190 6.86 -3.95 9.03
C SER A 190 5.62 -4.45 8.29
N PHE A 191 4.60 -3.59 8.16
CA PHE A 191 3.52 -3.84 7.22
C PHE A 191 3.95 -3.52 5.80
N GLY A 192 3.43 -4.26 4.82
CA GLY A 192 3.55 -3.88 3.43
C GLY A 192 2.72 -2.63 3.14
N GLU A 193 3.19 -1.77 2.25
CA GLU A 193 2.44 -0.57 1.92
C GLU A 193 1.14 -0.92 1.18
N PRO A 194 0.04 -0.19 1.45
CA PRO A 194 -1.24 -0.42 0.76
C PRO A 194 -1.12 -0.44 -0.77
N ILE A 195 -0.26 0.40 -1.33
CA ILE A 195 -0.05 0.48 -2.78
C ILE A 195 0.66 -0.74 -3.34
N ASP A 196 1.65 -1.30 -2.63
CA ASP A 196 2.36 -2.50 -3.07
C ASP A 196 1.46 -3.75 -3.02
N ARG A 197 0.52 -3.77 -2.06
CA ARG A 197 -0.52 -4.80 -2.02
C ARG A 197 -1.54 -4.66 -3.14
N LEU A 198 -1.87 -3.42 -3.54
CA LEU A 198 -2.70 -3.19 -4.73
C LEU A 198 -2.02 -3.74 -5.96
N THR A 199 -0.80 -3.29 -6.23
CA THR A 199 -0.06 -3.59 -7.45
C THR A 199 0.17 -5.10 -7.61
N SER A 200 0.51 -5.80 -6.52
CA SER A 200 0.68 -7.27 -6.53
C SER A 200 -0.61 -8.07 -6.82
N LEU A 201 -1.79 -7.50 -6.55
CA LEU A 201 -3.10 -8.11 -6.84
C LEU A 201 -3.66 -7.68 -8.19
N THR A 202 -3.24 -6.53 -8.71
CA THR A 202 -3.80 -5.95 -9.92
C THR A 202 -2.98 -6.26 -11.18
N HIS A 203 -1.67 -6.47 -11.06
CA HIS A 203 -0.79 -6.49 -12.23
C HIS A 203 -0.24 -7.87 -12.57
N PRO A 204 -0.31 -8.31 -13.84
CA PRO A 204 0.71 -9.19 -14.36
C PRO A 204 2.02 -8.41 -14.44
N VAL A 205 3.09 -8.92 -13.84
CA VAL A 205 4.43 -8.34 -13.99
C VAL A 205 4.85 -8.53 -15.44
N MET A 206 4.79 -7.48 -16.27
CA MET A 206 5.41 -7.52 -17.60
C MET A 206 6.91 -7.29 -17.42
N PRO A 207 7.78 -8.23 -17.85
CA PRO A 207 9.22 -8.04 -17.73
C PRO A 207 9.66 -6.86 -18.60
N LEU A 208 10.36 -5.89 -18.00
CA LEU A 208 10.86 -4.68 -18.66
C LEU A 208 11.87 -4.95 -19.78
N ALA A 209 12.55 -6.08 -19.69
CA ALA A 209 13.40 -6.62 -20.72
C ALA A 209 13.17 -8.13 -20.73
N LEU A 210 12.55 -8.61 -21.80
CA LEU A 210 12.59 -10.03 -22.11
C LEU A 210 13.98 -10.29 -22.73
N SER A 211 14.73 -11.26 -22.20
CA SER A 211 15.95 -11.73 -22.86
C SER A 211 15.60 -12.17 -24.27
N GLU A 212 16.50 -11.94 -25.24
CA GLU A 212 16.28 -12.42 -26.59
C GLU A 212 16.04 -13.94 -26.53
N PRO A 213 14.93 -14.42 -27.10
CA PRO A 213 14.54 -15.81 -27.02
C PRO A 213 15.56 -16.72 -27.73
N ASP A 214 16.34 -17.52 -26.99
CA ASP A 214 17.35 -18.43 -27.55
C ASP A 214 16.73 -19.53 -28.46
N HIS A 215 15.60 -20.12 -28.04
CA HIS A 215 14.81 -21.11 -28.79
C HIS A 215 13.36 -21.07 -28.36
N VAL A 216 12.51 -20.28 -29.02
CA VAL A 216 11.18 -20.02 -28.46
C VAL A 216 10.08 -20.05 -29.53
N SER A 217 8.86 -20.37 -29.09
CA SER A 217 7.67 -20.44 -29.93
C SER A 217 7.45 -19.10 -30.64
N ALA A 218 6.67 -19.10 -31.73
CA ALA A 218 6.32 -17.86 -32.42
C ALA A 218 5.62 -16.85 -31.48
N GLU A 219 4.85 -17.33 -30.50
CA GLU A 219 4.16 -16.51 -29.50
C GLU A 219 5.14 -15.76 -28.61
N ASP A 220 6.16 -16.44 -28.08
CA ASP A 220 7.16 -15.84 -27.21
C ASP A 220 8.05 -14.85 -27.97
N TYR A 221 8.43 -15.18 -29.21
CA TYR A 221 9.19 -14.28 -30.06
C TYR A 221 8.41 -12.98 -30.35
N LEU A 222 7.13 -13.09 -30.69
CA LEU A 222 6.28 -11.92 -30.92
C LEU A 222 6.09 -11.10 -29.65
N THR A 223 5.90 -11.76 -28.50
CA THR A 223 5.77 -11.09 -27.20
C THR A 223 7.04 -10.28 -26.87
N TRP A 224 8.21 -10.90 -27.03
CA TRP A 224 9.51 -10.23 -26.89
C TRP A 224 9.64 -9.04 -27.84
N LEU A 225 9.43 -9.25 -29.15
CA LEU A 225 9.63 -8.23 -30.17
C LEU A 225 8.72 -7.01 -29.94
N PHE A 226 7.42 -7.23 -29.69
CA PHE A 226 6.50 -6.12 -29.48
C PHE A 226 6.77 -5.37 -28.16
N THR A 227 7.14 -6.08 -27.10
CA THR A 227 7.50 -5.47 -25.81
C THR A 227 8.74 -4.59 -25.94
N ASP A 228 9.81 -5.12 -26.55
CA ASP A 228 11.05 -4.36 -26.76
C ASP A 228 10.82 -3.10 -27.61
N ARG A 229 10.09 -3.24 -28.73
CA ARG A 229 9.78 -2.10 -29.61
C ARG A 229 8.90 -1.07 -28.93
N LEU A 230 7.92 -1.49 -28.13
CA LEU A 230 7.09 -0.57 -27.35
C LEU A 230 7.94 0.21 -26.34
N HIS A 231 8.85 -0.45 -25.62
CA HIS A 231 9.75 0.22 -24.67
C HIS A 231 10.69 1.20 -25.35
N ALA A 232 11.26 0.83 -26.50
CA ALA A 232 12.11 1.73 -27.27
C ALA A 232 11.35 2.99 -27.73
N LEU A 233 10.09 2.83 -28.14
CA LEU A 233 9.22 3.95 -28.53
C LEU A 233 8.90 4.87 -27.34
N LEU A 234 8.53 4.29 -26.19
CA LEU A 234 8.24 5.05 -24.98
C LEU A 234 9.46 5.85 -24.49
N ARG A 235 10.66 5.24 -24.47
CA ARG A 235 11.90 5.94 -24.12
C ARG A 235 12.19 7.09 -25.08
N SER A 236 11.98 6.89 -26.38
CA SER A 236 12.22 7.94 -27.38
C SER A 236 11.26 9.12 -27.20
N ASP A 237 9.97 8.86 -26.96
CA ASP A 237 8.97 9.90 -26.68
C ASP A 237 9.29 10.67 -25.39
N LEU A 238 9.72 9.98 -24.32
CA LEU A 238 10.16 10.61 -23.07
C LEU A 238 11.37 11.52 -23.25
N ARG A 239 12.34 11.13 -24.07
CA ARG A 239 13.50 11.99 -24.42
C ARG A 239 13.08 13.28 -25.10
N VAL A 240 12.11 13.22 -26.01
CA VAL A 240 11.56 14.42 -26.67
C VAL A 240 10.85 15.30 -25.65
N ARG A 241 10.02 14.73 -24.77
CA ARG A 241 9.29 15.47 -23.72
C ARG A 241 10.20 16.12 -22.68
N LYS A 242 11.34 15.51 -22.38
CA LYS A 242 12.39 16.09 -21.52
C LYS A 242 13.34 17.02 -22.27
N HIS A 243 13.06 17.31 -23.54
CA HIS A 243 13.87 18.19 -24.39
C HIS A 243 15.33 17.73 -24.57
N GLU A 244 15.59 16.43 -24.43
CA GLU A 244 16.91 15.83 -24.69
C GLU A 244 17.17 15.66 -26.19
N VAL A 245 16.09 15.58 -26.98
CA VAL A 245 16.10 15.45 -28.44
C VAL A 245 15.05 16.41 -29.02
N PRO A 246 15.29 17.07 -30.16
CA PRO A 246 14.29 17.93 -30.80
C PRO A 246 13.03 17.16 -31.21
N ASP A 247 11.90 17.85 -31.18
CA ASP A 247 10.64 17.38 -31.78
C ASP A 247 10.74 17.60 -33.29
N THR A 248 11.05 16.54 -34.05
CA THR A 248 11.22 16.56 -35.53
C THR A 248 10.10 15.85 -36.25
#